data_AF-A0A1E4FYL7-F1
#
_entry.id   AF-A0A1E4FYL7-F1
#
_cell.length_a   1.000
_cell.length_b   1.000
_cell.length_c   1.000
_cell.angle_alpha   90.00
_cell.angle_beta   90.00
_cell.angle_gamma   90.00
#
_symmetry.space_group_name_H-M   'P 1'
#
loop_
_entity.id
_entity.type
_entity.pdbx_description
1 polymer ?
#
loop_
_entity_poly.entity_id
_entity_poly.type
_entity_poly.pdbx_seq_one_letter_code
_entity_poly.pdbx_strand_id
1 'polypeptide(L)'
;MVNKEFREGLGFTKEDWDAVDSPELTEEQLANLKPLSEFDPDLHARIRRARGRPKLDTPKQQISLRLDPDVIEKFKATGKGWQARINDVLKAAKLD
;
A
#
# COMPACT_ATOMS: atom_id res chain seq x y z
N MET A 1 10.58 -19.77 -19.65
CA MET A 1 10.21 -18.86 -20.75
C MET A 1 9.29 -17.81 -20.16
N VAL A 2 9.68 -16.53 -20.18
CA VAL A 2 8.82 -15.43 -19.74
C VAL A 2 7.80 -15.20 -20.86
N ASN A 3 6.50 -15.27 -20.56
CA ASN A 3 5.46 -15.03 -21.55
C ASN A 3 5.36 -13.52 -21.81
N LYS A 4 5.75 -13.06 -23.00
CA LYS A 4 5.84 -11.64 -23.42
C LYS A 4 4.59 -11.15 -24.16
N GLU A 5 3.43 -11.74 -23.87
CA GLU A 5 2.19 -11.37 -24.55
C GLU A 5 1.57 -10.11 -23.93
N PHE A 6 1.10 -9.21 -24.80
CA PHE A 6 0.34 -8.03 -24.39
C PHE A 6 -0.95 -8.45 -23.66
N ARG A 7 -1.30 -7.70 -22.61
CA ARG A 7 -2.52 -7.91 -21.82
C ARG A 7 -3.30 -6.61 -21.66
N GLU A 8 -4.57 -6.64 -22.02
CA GLU A 8 -5.48 -5.51 -21.84
C GLU A 8 -5.77 -5.21 -20.37
N GLY A 9 -6.19 -3.97 -20.08
CA GLY A 9 -6.61 -3.53 -18.73
C GLY A 9 -5.48 -3.08 -17.80
N LEU A 10 -4.25 -2.94 -18.31
CA LEU A 10 -3.07 -2.51 -17.53
C LEU A 10 -2.75 -1.01 -17.64
N GLY A 11 -3.60 -0.24 -18.33
CA GLY A 11 -3.47 1.22 -18.44
C GLY A 11 -2.55 1.72 -19.57
N PHE A 12 -2.18 0.85 -20.51
CA PHE A 12 -1.47 1.18 -21.74
C PHE A 12 -2.10 0.44 -22.93
N THR A 13 -2.01 1.03 -24.13
CA THR A 13 -2.57 0.45 -25.36
C THR A 13 -1.65 -0.60 -25.98
N LYS A 14 -2.16 -1.36 -26.95
CA LYS A 14 -1.32 -2.31 -27.70
C LYS A 14 -0.32 -1.57 -28.57
N GLU A 15 -0.73 -0.45 -29.15
CA GLU A 15 0.11 0.43 -29.93
C GLU A 15 1.29 0.97 -29.09
N ASP A 16 1.05 1.40 -27.84
CA ASP A 16 2.12 1.81 -26.91
C ASP A 16 3.08 0.66 -26.59
N TRP A 17 2.55 -0.56 -26.46
CA TRP A 17 3.33 -1.76 -26.18
C TRP A 17 4.23 -2.13 -27.36
N ASP A 18 3.69 -2.14 -28.58
CA ASP A 18 4.42 -2.49 -29.80
C ASP A 18 5.42 -1.40 -30.22
N ALA A 19 5.26 -0.16 -29.74
CA ALA A 19 6.17 0.96 -30.01
C ALA A 19 7.49 0.92 -29.23
N VAL A 20 7.58 0.10 -28.16
CA VAL A 20 8.78 0.02 -27.32
C VAL A 20 9.60 -1.22 -27.69
N ASP A 21 10.85 -1.00 -28.09
CA ASP A 21 11.83 -2.08 -28.23
C ASP A 21 12.48 -2.36 -26.88
N SER A 22 12.25 -3.57 -26.35
CA SER A 22 12.79 -4.04 -25.07
C SER A 22 13.49 -5.39 -25.24
N PRO A 23 14.75 -5.40 -25.72
CA PRO A 23 15.54 -6.62 -25.82
C PRO A 23 15.79 -7.25 -24.44
N GLU A 24 16.09 -8.56 -24.43
CA GLU A 24 16.56 -9.22 -23.20
C GLU A 24 17.90 -8.64 -22.75
N LEU A 25 18.09 -8.54 -21.44
CA LEU A 25 19.38 -8.17 -20.89
C LEU A 25 20.40 -9.27 -21.20
N THR A 26 21.59 -8.87 -21.66
CA THR A 26 22.72 -9.79 -21.81
C THR A 26 23.25 -10.20 -20.43
N GLU A 27 23.97 -11.32 -20.36
CA GLU A 27 24.61 -11.78 -19.12
C GLU A 27 25.58 -10.73 -18.56
N GLU A 28 26.31 -10.05 -19.45
CA GLU A 28 27.23 -8.97 -19.06
C GLU A 28 26.49 -7.75 -18.50
N GLN A 29 25.35 -7.37 -19.08
CA GLN A 29 24.51 -6.29 -18.56
C GLN A 29 23.95 -6.65 -17.19
N LEU A 30 23.50 -7.90 -17.02
CA LEU A 30 22.98 -8.41 -15.75
C LEU A 30 24.07 -8.41 -14.66
N ALA A 31 25.29 -8.84 -15.01
CA ALA A 31 26.43 -8.86 -14.09
C ALA A 31 26.86 -7.46 -13.64
N ASN A 32 26.60 -6.43 -14.44
CA ASN A 32 26.93 -5.04 -14.14
C ASN A 32 25.82 -4.26 -13.44
N LEU A 33 24.66 -4.88 -13.15
CA LEU A 33 23.60 -4.22 -12.39
C LEU A 33 24.08 -3.84 -10.99
N LYS A 34 23.82 -2.59 -10.60
CA LYS A 34 24.18 -2.07 -9.29
C LYS A 34 22.93 -1.77 -8.47
N PRO A 35 22.99 -1.91 -7.14
CA PRO A 35 21.95 -1.38 -6.28
C PRO A 35 21.70 0.10 -6.56
N LEU A 36 20.44 0.55 -6.46
CA LEU A 36 20.10 1.97 -6.64
C LEU A 36 20.91 2.87 -5.70
N SER A 37 21.26 2.39 -4.51
CA SER A 37 22.10 3.11 -3.55
C SER A 37 23.51 3.41 -4.06
N GLU A 38 24.03 2.61 -5.00
CA GLU A 38 25.34 2.81 -5.62
C GLU A 38 25.22 3.54 -6.96
N PHE A 39 24.16 3.29 -7.72
CA PHE A 39 23.93 3.93 -9.02
C PHE A 39 23.49 5.39 -8.88
N ASP A 40 22.54 5.68 -7.99
CA ASP A 40 22.05 7.02 -7.69
C ASP A 40 21.79 7.18 -6.17
N PRO A 41 22.84 7.51 -5.41
CA PRO A 41 22.75 7.67 -3.96
C PRO A 41 21.72 8.73 -3.52
N ASP A 42 21.56 9.80 -4.30
CA ASP A 42 20.67 10.91 -3.98
C ASP A 42 19.21 10.51 -4.15
N LEU A 43 18.86 9.85 -5.27
CA LEU A 43 17.53 9.29 -5.48
C LEU A 43 17.23 8.21 -4.43
N HIS A 44 18.16 7.30 -4.16
CA HIS A 44 18.01 6.29 -3.13
C HIS A 44 17.72 6.94 -1.76
N ALA A 45 18.44 8.00 -1.38
CA ALA A 45 18.21 8.71 -0.13
C ALA A 45 16.83 9.39 -0.10
N ARG A 46 16.37 9.99 -1.21
CA ARG A 46 15.04 10.61 -1.29
C ARG A 46 13.92 9.59 -1.12
N ILE A 47 14.00 8.45 -1.80
CA ILE A 47 13.02 7.36 -1.68
C ILE A 47 13.03 6.79 -0.26
N ARG A 48 14.22 6.56 0.33
CA ARG A 48 14.35 6.10 1.72
C ARG A 48 13.78 7.09 2.74
N ARG A 49 13.88 8.40 2.50
CA ARG A 49 13.29 9.44 3.36
C ARG A 49 11.77 9.51 3.22
N ALA A 50 11.21 9.15 2.08
CA ALA A 50 9.76 9.04 1.86
C ALA A 50 9.14 7.81 2.56
N ARG A 51 9.43 7.63 3.87
CA ARG A 51 8.86 6.53 4.67
C ARG A 51 7.36 6.75 4.87
N GLY A 52 6.57 6.17 3.96
CA GLY A 52 5.14 5.91 4.14
C GLY A 52 4.27 7.15 4.43
N ARG A 53 3.02 6.90 4.82
CA ARG A 53 2.11 7.96 5.28
C ARG A 53 2.77 8.68 6.47
N PRO A 54 2.75 10.03 6.51
CA PRO A 54 3.21 10.78 7.67
C PRO A 54 2.62 10.21 8.97
N LYS A 55 3.45 10.15 10.02
CA LYS A 55 3.00 9.71 11.34
C LYS A 55 1.87 10.64 11.80
N LEU A 56 0.73 10.07 12.17
CA LEU A 56 -0.36 10.84 12.77
C LEU A 56 0.08 11.31 14.17
N ASP A 57 -0.23 12.55 14.53
CA ASP A 57 0.08 13.10 15.86
C ASP A 57 -0.62 12.30 16.96
N THR A 58 -1.88 11.92 16.73
CA THR A 58 -2.68 11.10 17.65
C THR A 58 -3.23 9.87 16.93
N PRO A 59 -2.45 8.78 16.81
CA PRO A 59 -2.92 7.55 16.21
C PRO A 59 -3.95 6.86 17.12
N LYS A 60 -4.88 6.11 16.52
CA LYS A 60 -5.77 5.21 17.30
C LYS A 60 -4.91 4.18 18.03
N GLN A 61 -5.16 3.98 19.31
CA GLN A 61 -4.49 2.94 20.09
C GLN A 61 -5.22 1.61 19.91
N GLN A 62 -4.47 0.55 19.57
CA GLN A 62 -4.99 -0.80 19.57
C GLN A 62 -4.95 -1.35 20.99
N ILE A 63 -6.13 -1.57 21.58
CA ILE A 63 -6.28 -2.13 22.92
C ILE A 63 -7.10 -3.43 22.86
N SER A 64 -6.92 -4.30 23.85
CA SER A 64 -7.80 -5.44 24.08
C SER A 64 -8.96 -4.99 24.96
N LEU A 65 -10.17 -4.88 24.38
CA LEU A 65 -11.39 -4.51 25.08
C LEU A 65 -12.44 -5.60 24.83
N ARG A 66 -13.08 -6.08 25.89
CA ARG A 66 -14.24 -6.98 25.78
C ARG A 66 -15.51 -6.14 25.83
N LEU A 67 -16.39 -6.37 24.86
CA LEU A 67 -17.70 -5.74 24.75
C LEU A 67 -18.75 -6.84 24.75
N ASP A 68 -19.97 -6.49 25.15
CA ASP A 68 -21.09 -7.43 25.11
C ASP A 68 -21.32 -7.94 23.68
N PRO A 69 -21.65 -9.24 23.50
CA PRO A 69 -21.86 -9.81 22.17
C PRO A 69 -22.94 -9.09 21.36
N ASP A 70 -24.03 -8.67 22.01
CA ASP A 70 -25.15 -8.00 21.33
C ASP A 70 -24.73 -6.64 20.75
N VAL A 71 -23.86 -5.90 21.45
CA VAL A 71 -23.27 -4.65 20.97
C VAL A 71 -22.45 -4.93 19.72
N ILE A 72 -21.56 -5.93 19.75
CA ILE A 72 -20.70 -6.27 18.61
C ILE A 72 -21.56 -6.63 17.39
N GLU A 73 -22.56 -7.48 17.56
CA GLU A 73 -23.40 -7.96 16.47
C GLU A 73 -24.26 -6.83 15.86
N LYS A 74 -24.85 -5.96 16.70
CA LYS A 74 -25.59 -4.77 16.23
C LYS A 74 -24.69 -3.84 15.39
N PHE A 75 -23.46 -3.59 15.82
CA PHE A 75 -22.55 -2.76 15.04
C PHE A 75 -22.10 -3.46 13.77
N LYS A 76 -21.70 -4.74 13.80
CA LYS A 76 -21.32 -5.49 12.60
C LYS A 76 -22.42 -5.51 11.53
N ALA A 77 -23.69 -5.62 11.93
CA ALA A 77 -24.83 -5.57 11.03
C ALA A 77 -24.93 -4.27 10.21
N THR A 78 -24.29 -3.17 10.67
CA THR A 78 -24.20 -1.92 9.91
C THR A 78 -23.21 -1.98 8.73
N GLY A 79 -22.50 -3.10 8.55
CA GLY A 79 -21.59 -3.33 7.43
C GLY A 79 -20.25 -2.61 7.54
N LYS A 80 -19.64 -2.32 6.38
CA LYS A 80 -18.31 -1.70 6.29
C LYS A 80 -18.24 -0.42 7.12
N GLY A 81 -17.22 -0.31 7.98
CA GLY A 81 -17.01 0.84 8.85
C GLY A 81 -17.64 0.74 10.24
N TRP A 82 -18.21 -0.40 10.63
CA TRP A 82 -18.81 -0.56 11.97
C TRP A 82 -17.85 -0.26 13.13
N GLN A 83 -16.56 -0.59 12.99
CA GLN A 83 -15.53 -0.28 14.00
C GLN A 83 -15.31 1.23 14.17
N ALA A 84 -15.48 2.02 13.10
CA ALA A 84 -15.41 3.48 13.20
C ALA A 84 -16.65 4.01 13.94
N ARG A 85 -17.84 3.48 13.61
CA ARG A 85 -19.10 3.85 14.26
C ARG A 85 -19.09 3.58 15.77
N ILE A 86 -18.63 2.40 16.20
CA ILE A 86 -18.55 2.11 17.64
C ILE A 86 -17.55 3.03 18.36
N ASN A 87 -16.42 3.36 17.72
CA ASN A 87 -15.47 4.32 18.26
C ASN A 87 -16.09 5.73 18.43
N ASP A 88 -16.92 6.17 17.50
CA ASP A 88 -17.55 7.49 17.57
C ASP A 88 -18.59 7.57 18.70
N VAL A 89 -19.32 6.49 18.96
CA VAL A 89 -20.20 6.37 20.14
C VAL A 89 -19.38 6.44 21.44
N LEU A 90 -18.28 5.69 21.54
CA LEU A 90 -17.40 5.74 22.71
C LEU A 90 -16.80 7.14 22.94
N LYS A 91 -16.47 7.87 21.87
CA LYS A 91 -15.98 9.25 21.96
C LYS A 91 -17.03 10.23 22.49
N ALA A 92 -18.30 10.02 22.12
CA ALA A 92 -19.41 10.85 22.58
C ALA A 92 -19.81 10.53 24.03
N ALA A 93 -19.62 9.28 24.47
CA ALA A 93 -19.97 8.81 25.81
C ALA A 93 -18.82 8.86 26.82
N LYS A 94 -17.59 9.25 26.42
CA LYS A 94 -16.45 9.33 27.34
C LYS A 94 -16.79 10.25 28.52
N LEU A 95 -16.41 9.85 29.72
CA LEU A 95 -16.51 10.69 30.90
C LEU A 95 -15.57 11.89 30.73
N ASP A 96 -16.04 13.08 31.10
CA ASP A 96 -15.23 14.31 31.15
C ASP A 96 -14.08 14.18 32.16
#